data_AF-A0A562HU15-F1
#
_entry.id   AF-A0A562HU15-F1
#
_cell.length_a   1.000
_cell.length_b   1.000
_cell.length_c   1.000
_cell.angle_alpha   90.00
_cell.angle_beta   90.00
_cell.angle_gamma   90.00
#
_symmetry.space_group_name_H-M   'P 1'
#
loop_
_entity.id
_entity.type
_entity.pdbx_description
1 polymer ?
#
loop_
_entity_poly.entity_id
_entity_poly.type
_entity_poly.pdbx_seq_one_letter_code
_entity_poly.pdbx_strand_id
1 'polypeptide(L)'
;MDGSFYNPDFGGGTLYAQGWRYLGSVGNTSAAGITGKKATILVRGANAADEMIKPPVRFDLIWNDRGSGAKRDGSVWRPIPPAGYVALGDVFADFSWNAPNPAYYACIRRELAGRRYVREGVIGSLIWNDRGSGSKSDVSIWEIRSPGYPSDNAERLLLGADLLRAHGSYDRPTDAVYVLDLPAVIAKQNPPAAPVLTSHAAPNPLETDKVTDRAVVVPCTLIKHPGKDVAWQVARSPFYTLERRVSFYCHKHYDNSQGSVEESAPQVVTTGVSKTKSDEFSQRTSVSVTASAGIAAKGFSASVETSFSIELGYTSRVDVTQFSEVQETWPMTVPPKKSAAMWSPRHEIIAIDKDGNTVGGLGGLVFDVNSRVKTEYPAPAQPQSLSEAIEAGDPQPFGQTESNIPEGF
;
A
#
# COMPACT_ATOMS: atom_id res chain seq x y z
N MET A 1 26.08 -20.40 2.12
CA MET A 1 24.80 -19.68 1.95
C MET A 1 24.92 -18.92 0.66
N ASP A 2 23.94 -19.03 -0.22
CA ASP A 2 23.97 -18.32 -1.49
C ASP A 2 23.40 -16.91 -1.32
N GLY A 3 23.94 -15.97 -2.07
CA GLY A 3 23.48 -14.58 -2.09
C GLY A 3 23.80 -13.97 -3.44
N SER A 4 22.91 -13.13 -3.94
CA SER A 4 23.18 -12.29 -5.10
C SER A 4 22.72 -10.86 -4.86
N PHE A 5 23.50 -9.91 -5.35
CA PHE A 5 23.33 -8.48 -5.09
C PHE A 5 23.34 -7.73 -6.40
N TYR A 6 22.41 -6.78 -6.53
CA TYR A 6 22.17 -6.08 -7.77
C TYR A 6 22.02 -4.59 -7.52
N ASN A 7 22.60 -3.79 -8.39
CA ASN A 7 22.21 -2.39 -8.51
C ASN A 7 21.05 -2.29 -9.51
N PRO A 8 20.12 -1.34 -9.34
CA PRO A 8 19.07 -1.10 -10.32
C PRO A 8 19.69 -0.72 -11.68
N ASP A 9 18.95 -0.91 -12.78
CA ASP A 9 19.39 -0.46 -14.11
C ASP A 9 18.88 0.96 -14.39
N PHE A 10 19.75 1.85 -14.87
CA PHE A 10 19.35 3.18 -15.38
C PHE A 10 18.73 3.15 -16.78
N GLY A 11 18.46 1.98 -17.35
CA GLY A 11 17.90 1.83 -18.69
C GLY A 11 18.88 2.35 -19.74
N GLY A 12 20.12 1.87 -19.69
CA GLY A 12 21.21 2.33 -20.58
C GLY A 12 21.69 3.76 -20.29
N GLY A 13 21.49 4.27 -19.07
CA GLY A 13 21.94 5.61 -18.64
C GLY A 13 20.92 6.73 -18.84
N THR A 14 19.80 6.46 -19.51
CA THR A 14 18.75 7.44 -19.80
C THR A 14 18.13 8.01 -18.51
N LEU A 15 17.81 7.13 -17.54
CA LEU A 15 17.22 7.56 -16.27
C LEU A 15 18.21 8.40 -15.45
N TYR A 16 19.49 8.04 -15.47
CA TYR A 16 20.54 8.82 -14.81
C TYR A 16 20.64 10.25 -15.36
N ALA A 17 20.64 10.38 -16.69
CA ALA A 17 20.66 11.67 -17.38
C ALA A 17 19.43 12.54 -17.06
N GLN A 18 18.27 11.91 -16.82
CA GLN A 18 17.06 12.60 -16.37
C GLN A 18 17.08 13.01 -14.89
N GLY A 19 18.10 12.62 -14.13
CA GLY A 19 18.28 12.98 -12.72
C GLY A 19 17.91 11.86 -11.73
N TRP A 20 17.56 10.66 -12.19
CA TRP A 20 17.27 9.53 -11.30
C TRP A 20 18.52 8.95 -10.66
N ARG A 21 18.40 8.48 -9.42
CA ARG A 21 19.50 7.97 -8.58
C ARG A 21 19.09 6.72 -7.83
N TYR A 22 20.07 5.86 -7.55
CA TYR A 22 19.92 4.66 -6.71
C TYR A 22 19.84 5.02 -5.23
N LEU A 23 19.08 4.23 -4.46
CA LEU A 23 19.03 4.34 -3.00
C LEU A 23 20.00 3.38 -2.28
N GLY A 24 20.49 2.38 -3.01
CA GLY A 24 21.36 1.31 -2.52
C GLY A 24 21.27 0.09 -3.44
N SER A 25 21.89 -1.01 -3.04
CA SER A 25 21.77 -2.29 -3.75
C SER A 25 20.62 -3.13 -3.19
N VAL A 26 20.09 -4.02 -4.02
CA VAL A 26 19.06 -5.00 -3.66
C VAL A 26 19.71 -6.37 -3.45
N GLY A 27 19.34 -7.05 -2.37
CA GLY A 27 19.80 -8.39 -2.04
C GLY A 27 18.80 -9.50 -2.38
N ASN A 28 19.31 -10.68 -2.66
CA ASN A 28 18.54 -11.89 -2.89
C ASN A 28 19.23 -13.09 -2.22
N THR A 29 18.47 -13.91 -1.49
CA THR A 29 18.98 -15.07 -0.72
C THR A 29 19.29 -16.30 -1.58
N SER A 30 19.26 -16.15 -2.90
CA SER A 30 19.61 -17.19 -3.85
C SER A 30 20.53 -16.65 -4.94
N ALA A 31 21.26 -17.56 -5.60
CA ALA A 31 22.10 -17.22 -6.75
C ALA A 31 21.28 -16.94 -8.04
N ALA A 32 19.95 -17.03 -7.99
CA ALA A 32 19.11 -16.84 -9.17
C ALA A 32 19.09 -15.37 -9.62
N GLY A 33 19.21 -15.17 -10.93
CA GLY A 33 19.07 -13.85 -11.56
C GLY A 33 17.68 -13.24 -11.32
N ILE A 34 17.66 -11.99 -10.85
CA ILE A 34 16.44 -11.24 -10.53
C ILE A 34 16.02 -10.22 -11.60
N THR A 35 16.81 -10.03 -12.65
CA THR A 35 16.50 -9.13 -13.77
C THR A 35 15.14 -9.47 -14.38
N GLY A 36 14.28 -8.46 -14.52
CA GLY A 36 12.90 -8.60 -15.00
C GLY A 36 11.94 -9.31 -14.04
N LYS A 37 12.42 -9.74 -12.86
CA LYS A 37 11.64 -10.46 -11.83
C LYS A 37 11.46 -9.66 -10.55
N LYS A 38 12.33 -8.68 -10.28
CA LYS A 38 12.21 -7.72 -9.18
C LYS A 38 12.33 -6.30 -9.70
N ALA A 39 11.65 -5.37 -9.03
CA ALA A 39 11.78 -3.94 -9.21
C ALA A 39 12.17 -3.31 -7.88
N THR A 40 12.74 -2.12 -7.94
CA THR A 40 13.05 -1.30 -6.77
C THR A 40 12.87 0.16 -7.15
N ILE A 41 13.02 1.05 -6.17
CA ILE A 41 12.70 2.46 -6.30
C ILE A 41 13.96 3.24 -6.69
N LEU A 42 13.84 4.01 -7.77
CA LEU A 42 14.74 5.11 -8.07
C LEU A 42 14.13 6.41 -7.55
N VAL A 43 14.98 7.36 -7.21
CA VAL A 43 14.53 8.69 -6.75
C VAL A 43 15.10 9.80 -7.61
N ARG A 44 14.33 10.89 -7.71
CA ARG A 44 14.74 12.14 -8.32
C ARG A 44 14.15 13.30 -7.52
N GLY A 45 14.92 14.37 -7.32
CA GLY A 45 14.37 15.62 -6.81
C GLY A 45 13.45 16.26 -7.84
N ALA A 46 12.15 16.32 -7.56
CA ALA A 46 11.17 16.92 -8.47
C ALA A 46 11.37 18.45 -8.60
N ASN A 47 11.66 19.10 -7.47
CA ASN A 47 12.01 20.51 -7.40
C ASN A 47 13.44 20.66 -6.88
N ALA A 48 14.28 21.36 -7.63
CA ALA A 48 15.69 21.56 -7.27
C ALA A 48 15.86 22.41 -6.00
N ALA A 49 14.96 23.37 -5.75
CA ALA A 49 15.03 24.25 -4.58
C ALA A 49 14.84 23.51 -3.24
N ASP A 50 14.13 22.37 -3.28
CA ASP A 50 13.87 21.56 -2.09
C ASP A 50 15.10 20.74 -1.68
N GLU A 51 16.08 20.56 -2.58
CA GLU A 51 17.27 19.74 -2.40
C GLU A 51 16.95 18.36 -1.78
N MET A 52 15.88 17.70 -2.21
CA MET A 52 15.41 16.47 -1.55
C MET A 52 16.42 15.31 -1.57
N ILE A 53 17.35 15.34 -2.52
CA ILE A 53 18.41 14.34 -2.67
C ILE A 53 19.78 15.01 -2.85
N LYS A 54 20.82 14.40 -2.28
CA LYS A 54 22.23 14.74 -2.53
C LYS A 54 23.07 13.48 -2.70
N PRO A 55 24.16 13.50 -3.49
CA PRO A 55 25.09 12.38 -3.53
C PRO A 55 25.75 12.18 -2.14
N PRO A 56 26.17 10.95 -1.80
CA PRO A 56 27.01 10.72 -0.63
C PRO A 56 28.33 11.50 -0.76
N VAL A 57 28.87 11.95 0.37
CA VAL A 57 30.15 12.69 0.38
C VAL A 57 31.34 11.78 0.13
N ARG A 58 31.22 10.51 0.52
CA ARG A 58 32.18 9.44 0.25
C ARG A 58 31.51 8.08 0.47
N PHE A 59 32.26 7.02 0.20
CA PHE A 59 31.93 5.66 0.60
C PHE A 59 32.99 5.12 1.57
N ASP A 60 32.52 4.51 2.66
CA ASP A 60 33.39 3.77 3.59
C ASP A 60 33.33 2.27 3.24
N LEU A 61 34.50 1.65 3.06
CA LEU A 61 34.61 0.23 2.75
C LEU A 61 34.19 -0.60 3.96
N ILE A 62 33.27 -1.54 3.78
CA ILE A 62 32.90 -2.52 4.80
C ILE A 62 33.64 -3.83 4.55
N TRP A 63 33.62 -4.31 3.31
CA TRP A 63 34.14 -5.62 2.94
C TRP A 63 34.59 -5.66 1.50
N ASN A 64 35.59 -6.48 1.20
CA ASN A 64 35.90 -6.95 -0.15
C ASN A 64 36.36 -8.40 -0.11
N ASP A 65 36.31 -9.06 -1.26
CA ASP A 65 36.70 -10.46 -1.39
C ASP A 65 38.18 -10.65 -1.76
N ARG A 66 39.05 -9.65 -1.53
CA ARG A 66 40.45 -9.72 -1.94
C ARG A 66 41.16 -10.88 -1.24
N GLY A 67 41.66 -11.81 -2.05
CA GLY A 67 42.37 -12.99 -1.56
C GLY A 67 41.48 -14.20 -1.25
N SER A 68 40.17 -14.11 -1.52
CA SER A 68 39.23 -15.25 -1.41
C SER A 68 39.44 -16.33 -2.48
N GLY A 69 40.09 -15.99 -3.60
CA GLY A 69 40.17 -16.85 -4.78
C GLY A 69 38.93 -16.82 -5.68
N ALA A 70 37.98 -15.92 -5.42
CA ALA A 70 36.83 -15.69 -6.28
C ALA A 70 37.23 -15.24 -7.69
N LYS A 71 36.42 -15.59 -8.69
CA LYS A 71 36.65 -15.25 -10.10
C LYS A 71 36.21 -13.82 -10.47
N ARG A 72 35.48 -13.16 -9.59
CA ARG A 72 34.82 -11.88 -9.82
C ARG A 72 34.96 -11.05 -8.56
N ASP A 73 35.55 -9.88 -8.70
CA ASP A 73 35.81 -8.97 -7.59
C ASP A 73 34.49 -8.44 -7.01
N GLY A 74 34.34 -8.57 -5.69
CA GLY A 74 33.19 -8.09 -4.95
C GLY A 74 33.61 -7.17 -3.81
N SER A 75 32.88 -6.07 -3.62
CA SER A 75 33.06 -5.21 -2.45
C SER A 75 31.75 -4.55 -2.02
N VAL A 76 31.67 -4.24 -0.72
CA VAL A 76 30.51 -3.64 -0.07
C VAL A 76 30.90 -2.34 0.59
N TRP A 77 30.11 -1.30 0.34
CA TRP A 77 30.40 0.07 0.69
C TRP A 77 29.22 0.73 1.39
N ARG A 78 29.52 1.50 2.43
CA ARG A 78 28.55 2.36 3.10
C ARG A 78 28.58 3.76 2.50
N PRO A 79 27.51 4.25 1.88
CA PRO A 79 27.43 5.66 1.51
C PRO A 79 27.39 6.53 2.78
N ILE A 80 28.25 7.54 2.84
CA ILE A 80 28.25 8.52 3.93
C ILE A 80 27.45 9.74 3.48
N PRO A 81 26.29 10.03 4.08
CA PRO A 81 25.46 11.15 3.66
C PRO A 81 26.05 12.49 4.11
N PRO A 82 25.77 13.59 3.38
CA PRO A 82 26.00 14.93 3.90
C PRO A 82 25.13 15.21 5.13
N ALA A 83 25.50 16.22 5.92
CA ALA A 83 24.74 16.63 7.10
C ALA A 83 23.28 16.97 6.74
N GLY A 84 22.33 16.45 7.52
CA GLY A 84 20.89 16.61 7.26
C GLY A 84 20.28 15.58 6.30
N TYR A 85 21.08 14.66 5.76
CA TYR A 85 20.63 13.61 4.84
C TYR A 85 20.85 12.21 5.42
N VAL A 86 20.28 11.20 4.77
CA VAL A 86 20.39 9.78 5.14
C VAL A 86 20.63 8.93 3.91
N ALA A 87 21.59 8.02 3.98
CA ALA A 87 21.71 6.91 3.03
C ALA A 87 20.80 5.77 3.48
N LEU A 88 19.95 5.27 2.59
CA LEU A 88 18.95 4.25 2.94
C LEU A 88 19.48 2.81 2.87
N GLY A 89 20.52 2.55 2.10
CA GLY A 89 21.11 1.22 1.96
C GLY A 89 22.60 1.25 1.66
N ASP A 90 23.28 0.17 2.02
CA ASP A 90 24.65 -0.08 1.59
C ASP A 90 24.68 -0.57 0.12
N VAL A 91 25.86 -0.53 -0.48
CA VAL A 91 26.05 -0.75 -1.92
C VAL A 91 27.05 -1.87 -2.17
N PHE A 92 26.67 -2.82 -3.02
CA PHE A 92 27.59 -3.75 -3.64
C PHE A 92 28.17 -3.14 -4.91
N ALA A 93 29.50 -3.03 -4.99
CA ALA A 93 30.19 -2.63 -6.20
C ALA A 93 30.19 -3.80 -7.19
N ASP A 94 29.82 -3.52 -8.44
CA ASP A 94 29.75 -4.53 -9.48
C ASP A 94 31.15 -4.78 -10.07
N PHE A 95 31.66 -6.00 -9.91
CA PHE A 95 32.96 -6.46 -10.45
C PHE A 95 34.14 -5.54 -10.10
N SER A 96 34.19 -5.02 -8.87
CA SER A 96 35.23 -4.07 -8.47
C SER A 96 35.53 -4.07 -6.97
N TRP A 97 36.75 -3.68 -6.63
CA TRP A 97 37.18 -3.31 -5.27
C TRP A 97 37.28 -1.80 -5.05
N ASN A 98 36.86 -0.99 -6.02
CA ASN A 98 36.88 0.46 -5.89
C ASN A 98 35.52 0.97 -5.42
N ALA A 99 35.54 2.11 -4.72
CA ALA A 99 34.31 2.79 -4.33
C ALA A 99 33.45 3.13 -5.57
N PRO A 100 32.13 2.94 -5.51
CA PRO A 100 31.22 3.36 -6.57
C PRO A 100 31.26 4.87 -6.81
N ASN A 101 30.78 5.31 -7.98
CA ASN A 101 30.63 6.74 -8.28
C ASN A 101 29.52 7.35 -7.40
N PRO A 102 29.81 8.33 -6.52
CA PRO A 102 28.82 8.97 -5.67
C PRO A 102 27.65 9.58 -6.45
N ALA A 103 27.91 10.06 -7.67
CA ALA A 103 26.88 10.70 -8.48
C ALA A 103 25.70 9.79 -8.83
N TYR A 104 25.86 8.46 -8.78
CA TYR A 104 24.79 7.50 -9.08
C TYR A 104 23.84 7.26 -7.91
N TYR A 105 24.21 7.66 -6.69
CA TYR A 105 23.47 7.36 -5.48
C TYR A 105 22.86 8.63 -4.87
N ALA A 106 21.73 8.47 -4.20
CA ALA A 106 21.06 9.54 -3.47
C ALA A 106 21.01 9.23 -1.97
N CYS A 107 21.44 10.20 -1.18
CA CYS A 107 21.05 10.37 0.20
C CYS A 107 19.81 11.27 0.26
N ILE A 108 18.85 10.91 1.09
CA ILE A 108 17.55 11.57 1.20
C ILE A 108 17.59 12.61 2.31
N ARG A 109 17.07 13.81 2.04
CA ARG A 109 16.92 14.86 3.04
C ARG A 109 16.02 14.36 4.17
N ARG A 110 16.44 14.51 5.43
CA ARG A 110 15.68 14.01 6.59
C ARG A 110 14.33 14.70 6.75
N GLU A 111 14.34 16.01 6.62
CA GLU A 111 13.21 16.88 6.91
C GLU A 111 13.21 18.12 6.01
N LEU A 112 12.02 18.55 5.60
CA LEU A 112 11.78 19.80 4.91
C LEU A 112 10.46 20.39 5.42
N ALA A 113 10.48 21.69 5.78
CA ALA A 113 9.31 22.42 6.28
C ALA A 113 8.55 21.70 7.43
N GLY A 114 9.28 21.11 8.39
CA GLY A 114 8.68 20.38 9.51
C GLY A 114 8.15 18.98 9.16
N ARG A 115 8.24 18.55 7.89
CA ARG A 115 7.84 17.22 7.44
C ARG A 115 9.05 16.31 7.30
N ARG A 116 8.97 15.13 7.92
CA ARG A 116 9.95 14.06 7.79
C ARG A 116 9.78 13.30 6.47
N TYR A 117 10.89 12.90 5.84
CA TYR A 117 10.90 12.12 4.58
C TYR A 117 11.57 10.76 4.68
N VAL A 118 12.16 10.45 5.83
CA VAL A 118 12.76 9.15 6.14
C VAL A 118 12.38 8.74 7.55
N ARG A 119 12.16 7.45 7.76
CA ARG A 119 11.83 6.89 9.09
C ARG A 119 12.81 5.79 9.43
N GLU A 120 13.09 5.63 10.72
CA GLU A 120 13.88 4.51 11.20
C GLU A 120 13.21 3.19 10.80
N GLY A 121 13.96 2.35 10.09
CA GLY A 121 13.55 1.02 9.66
C GLY A 121 13.92 -0.03 10.70
N VAL A 122 13.73 -1.28 10.32
CA VAL A 122 14.06 -2.45 11.15
C VAL A 122 15.00 -3.35 10.35
N ILE A 123 16.07 -3.81 10.98
CA ILE A 123 16.91 -4.86 10.40
C ILE A 123 16.02 -6.11 10.19
N GLY A 124 16.02 -6.68 8.99
CA GLY A 124 15.22 -7.84 8.65
C GLY A 124 16.01 -9.14 8.79
N SER A 125 15.76 -10.08 7.90
CA SER A 125 16.45 -11.37 7.91
C SER A 125 17.90 -11.23 7.42
N LEU A 126 18.74 -12.19 7.80
CA LEU A 126 20.06 -12.34 7.18
C LEU A 126 19.88 -12.77 5.73
N ILE A 127 20.44 -12.01 4.79
CA ILE A 127 20.46 -12.34 3.36
C ILE A 127 21.60 -13.29 3.06
N TRP A 128 22.81 -12.94 3.52
CA TRP A 128 24.05 -13.64 3.22
C TRP A 128 25.15 -13.27 4.21
N ASN A 129 26.13 -14.14 4.39
CA ASN A 129 27.42 -13.79 5.01
C ASN A 129 28.55 -14.50 4.28
N ASP A 130 29.76 -14.01 4.45
CA ASP A 130 30.94 -14.53 3.74
C ASP A 130 31.64 -15.69 4.46
N ARG A 131 31.00 -16.33 5.43
CA ARG A 131 31.58 -17.44 6.19
C ARG A 131 32.02 -18.56 5.25
N GLY A 132 33.31 -18.88 5.30
CA GLY A 132 33.91 -19.91 4.44
C GLY A 132 34.20 -19.46 3.01
N SER A 133 34.10 -18.16 2.70
CA SER A 133 34.47 -17.59 1.40
C SER A 133 35.98 -17.57 1.15
N GLY A 134 36.79 -17.65 2.21
CA GLY A 134 38.25 -17.44 2.15
C GLY A 134 38.66 -15.97 2.14
N SER A 135 37.72 -15.03 2.26
CA SER A 135 38.03 -13.61 2.45
C SER A 135 38.81 -13.37 3.75
N LYS A 136 39.58 -12.28 3.79
CA LYS A 136 40.39 -11.88 4.96
C LYS A 136 39.63 -11.02 5.97
N SER A 137 38.40 -10.65 5.66
CA SER A 137 37.52 -9.83 6.50
C SER A 137 36.14 -10.44 6.52
N ASP A 138 35.43 -10.38 7.65
CA ASP A 138 34.08 -10.90 7.78
C ASP A 138 33.02 -9.89 7.33
N VAL A 139 31.90 -10.39 6.79
CA VAL A 139 30.70 -9.58 6.53
C VAL A 139 29.41 -10.39 6.69
N SER A 140 28.37 -9.73 7.15
CA SER A 140 26.98 -10.18 7.05
C SER A 140 26.10 -9.11 6.41
N ILE A 141 25.14 -9.54 5.59
CA ILE A 141 24.24 -8.68 4.82
C ILE A 141 22.80 -8.97 5.24
N TRP A 142 22.07 -7.93 5.60
CA TRP A 142 20.75 -8.01 6.20
C TRP A 142 19.74 -7.18 5.41
N GLU A 143 18.49 -7.59 5.42
CA GLU A 143 17.38 -6.82 4.84
C GLU A 143 17.14 -5.52 5.65
N ILE A 144 16.70 -4.46 4.99
CA ILE A 144 16.12 -3.28 5.63
C ILE A 144 14.61 -3.31 5.40
N ARG A 145 13.83 -3.32 6.48
CA ARG A 145 12.36 -3.37 6.44
C ARG A 145 11.74 -2.10 7.01
N SER A 146 10.54 -1.76 6.54
CA SER A 146 9.73 -0.73 7.21
C SER A 146 9.38 -1.19 8.63
N PRO A 147 9.28 -0.24 9.58
CA PRO A 147 8.74 -0.55 10.90
C PRO A 147 7.23 -0.87 10.79
N GLY A 148 6.63 -1.32 11.89
CA GLY A 148 5.17 -1.34 12.00
C GLY A 148 4.61 0.07 11.73
N TYR A 149 3.45 0.12 11.08
CA TYR A 149 2.84 1.40 10.72
C TYR A 149 2.55 2.22 12.00
N PRO A 150 2.95 3.51 12.06
CA PRO A 150 2.74 4.34 13.24
C PRO A 150 1.26 4.42 13.62
N SER A 151 0.96 4.46 14.91
CA SER A 151 -0.41 4.59 15.41
C SER A 151 -0.98 6.02 15.34
N ASP A 152 -0.42 6.86 14.46
CA ASP A 152 -0.90 8.20 14.21
C ASP A 152 -1.84 8.22 12.98
N ASN A 153 -2.59 9.31 12.77
CA ASN A 153 -3.56 9.43 11.68
C ASN A 153 -3.01 10.16 10.45
N ALA A 154 -1.69 10.27 10.32
CA ALA A 154 -1.10 11.11 9.27
C ALA A 154 -0.79 10.30 8.02
N GLU A 155 -1.42 10.68 6.91
CA GLU A 155 -1.29 10.04 5.61
C GLU A 155 0.15 10.08 5.08
N ARG A 156 0.66 8.90 4.73
CA ARG A 156 2.02 8.68 4.27
C ARG A 156 2.16 7.32 3.60
N LEU A 157 3.19 7.20 2.77
CA LEU A 157 3.65 5.92 2.26
C LEU A 157 4.99 5.58 2.89
N LEU A 158 5.01 4.50 3.67
CA LEU A 158 6.23 3.92 4.23
C LEU A 158 6.80 2.88 3.27
N LEU A 159 7.74 3.30 2.43
CA LEU A 159 8.26 2.47 1.35
C LEU A 159 9.63 1.87 1.71
N GLY A 160 9.66 0.54 1.82
CA GLY A 160 10.90 -0.23 1.75
C GLY A 160 11.30 -0.42 0.29
N ALA A 161 12.59 -0.24 -0.03
CA ALA A 161 13.14 -0.40 -1.38
C ALA A 161 14.02 -1.66 -1.53
N ASP A 162 13.82 -2.67 -0.68
CA ASP A 162 14.63 -3.92 -0.57
C ASP A 162 16.11 -3.70 -0.43
N LEU A 163 16.44 -2.61 0.25
CA LEU A 163 17.81 -2.22 0.46
C LEU A 163 18.44 -3.12 1.52
N LEU A 164 19.77 -3.16 1.48
CA LEU A 164 20.55 -4.01 2.36
C LEU A 164 21.38 -3.20 3.36
N ARG A 165 21.62 -3.80 4.52
CA ARG A 165 22.55 -3.33 5.54
C ARG A 165 23.66 -4.36 5.71
N ALA A 166 24.90 -3.93 5.49
CA ALA A 166 26.07 -4.75 5.72
C ALA A 166 26.67 -4.50 7.10
N HIS A 167 27.33 -5.50 7.67
CA HIS A 167 28.03 -5.39 8.93
C HIS A 167 29.36 -6.13 8.84
N GLY A 168 30.45 -5.53 9.31
CA GLY A 168 31.82 -6.07 9.22
C GLY A 168 32.11 -7.22 10.20
N SER A 169 31.09 -7.99 10.55
CA SER A 169 31.17 -9.21 11.34
C SER A 169 29.96 -10.09 11.00
N TYR A 170 29.89 -11.28 11.57
CA TYR A 170 28.72 -12.17 11.44
C TYR A 170 27.53 -11.79 12.31
N ASP A 171 27.71 -10.83 13.22
CA ASP A 171 26.66 -10.43 14.15
C ASP A 171 25.59 -9.60 13.45
N ARG A 172 24.41 -9.60 14.04
CA ARG A 172 23.32 -8.75 13.59
C ARG A 172 23.65 -7.29 13.89
N PRO A 173 23.60 -6.37 12.90
CA PRO A 173 23.87 -4.97 13.14
C PRO A 173 22.83 -4.37 14.09
N THR A 174 23.30 -3.46 14.94
CA THR A 174 22.48 -2.67 15.88
C THR A 174 22.33 -1.22 15.45
N ASP A 175 23.03 -0.80 14.39
CA ASP A 175 22.95 0.55 13.86
C ASP A 175 21.53 0.86 13.35
N ALA A 176 21.14 2.13 13.47
CA ALA A 176 19.92 2.63 12.84
C ALA A 176 19.98 2.48 11.31
N VAL A 177 18.88 1.99 10.75
CA VAL A 177 18.61 1.96 9.30
C VAL A 177 17.38 2.79 9.02
N TYR A 178 17.15 3.14 7.74
CA TYR A 178 16.06 4.04 7.39
C TYR A 178 15.31 3.58 6.14
N VAL A 179 14.04 3.90 6.09
CA VAL A 179 13.13 3.71 4.94
C VAL A 179 12.54 5.06 4.52
N LEU A 180 11.91 5.10 3.35
CA LEU A 180 11.22 6.30 2.87
C LEU A 180 9.92 6.53 3.66
N ASP A 181 9.65 7.79 4.00
CA ASP A 181 8.41 8.27 4.64
C ASP A 181 7.81 9.39 3.79
N LEU A 182 7.19 9.00 2.68
CA LEU A 182 6.74 9.93 1.65
C LEU A 182 5.32 10.44 1.93
N PRO A 183 4.96 11.65 1.47
CA PRO A 183 3.56 12.06 1.48
C PRO A 183 2.77 11.09 0.62
N ALA A 184 1.59 10.67 1.10
CA ALA A 184 0.70 9.91 0.27
C ALA A 184 0.16 10.80 -0.85
N VAL A 185 0.09 10.23 -2.06
CA VAL A 185 -0.53 10.85 -3.22
C VAL A 185 -1.95 10.28 -3.28
N ILE A 186 -2.94 11.11 -2.95
CA ILE A 186 -4.31 10.71 -2.66
C ILE A 186 -5.33 11.63 -3.33
N ALA A 187 -6.52 11.09 -3.53
CA ALA A 187 -7.72 11.87 -3.80
C ALA A 187 -8.83 11.46 -2.81
N LYS A 188 -9.60 12.44 -2.35
CA LYS A 188 -10.75 12.24 -1.47
C LYS A 188 -11.90 13.10 -1.94
N GLN A 189 -13.09 12.53 -1.99
CA GLN A 189 -14.33 13.26 -2.26
C GLN A 189 -15.48 12.64 -1.48
N ASN A 190 -16.56 13.40 -1.30
CA ASN A 190 -17.70 12.91 -0.51
C ASN A 190 -18.24 11.58 -1.07
N PRO A 191 -18.52 10.60 -0.19
CA PRO A 191 -19.17 9.35 -0.58
C PRO A 191 -20.64 9.58 -1.00
N PRO A 192 -21.33 8.58 -1.59
CA PRO A 192 -22.70 8.78 -2.05
C PRO A 192 -23.63 9.00 -0.85
N ALA A 193 -24.68 9.79 -1.05
CA ALA A 193 -25.72 9.96 -0.04
C ALA A 193 -26.51 8.66 0.15
N ALA A 194 -27.07 8.47 1.35
CA ALA A 194 -27.97 7.36 1.62
C ALA A 194 -29.16 7.37 0.64
N PRO A 195 -29.60 6.22 0.11
CA PRO A 195 -30.70 6.15 -0.84
C PRO A 195 -32.01 6.62 -0.21
N VAL A 196 -32.97 6.99 -1.06
CA VAL A 196 -34.34 7.32 -0.66
C VAL A 196 -35.31 6.48 -1.48
N LEU A 197 -36.29 5.85 -0.84
CA LEU A 197 -37.38 5.19 -1.55
C LEU A 197 -38.35 6.24 -2.10
N THR A 198 -38.62 6.18 -3.41
CA THR A 198 -39.49 7.12 -4.12
C THR A 198 -40.82 6.49 -4.57
N SER A 199 -41.01 5.20 -4.34
CA SER A 199 -42.25 4.49 -4.62
C SER A 199 -42.39 3.24 -3.74
N HIS A 200 -43.53 2.54 -3.82
CA HIS A 200 -43.74 1.26 -3.16
C HIS A 200 -43.00 0.08 -3.83
N ALA A 201 -42.44 0.30 -5.02
CA ALA A 201 -41.73 -0.74 -5.75
C ALA A 201 -40.35 -1.02 -5.13
N ALA A 202 -39.93 -2.27 -5.24
CA ALA A 202 -38.57 -2.66 -4.85
C ALA A 202 -37.53 -1.89 -5.66
N PRO A 203 -36.39 -1.49 -5.06
CA PRO A 203 -35.30 -0.88 -5.79
C PRO A 203 -34.81 -1.78 -6.93
N ASN A 204 -34.60 -1.19 -8.10
CA ASN A 204 -33.99 -1.85 -9.24
C ASN A 204 -33.09 -0.85 -9.99
N PRO A 205 -31.76 -1.06 -10.02
CA PRO A 205 -31.02 -2.15 -9.37
C PRO A 205 -31.05 -2.09 -7.83
N LEU A 206 -30.65 -3.20 -7.18
CA LEU A 206 -30.52 -3.27 -5.71
C LEU A 206 -29.28 -2.53 -5.19
N GLU A 207 -28.25 -2.36 -6.03
CA GLU A 207 -27.05 -1.59 -5.70
C GLU A 207 -27.12 -0.23 -6.39
N THR A 208 -26.79 0.84 -5.67
CA THR A 208 -26.66 2.17 -6.26
C THR A 208 -25.38 2.29 -7.09
N ASP A 209 -25.29 3.39 -7.86
CA ASP A 209 -24.05 3.75 -8.52
C ASP A 209 -22.91 3.91 -7.51
N LYS A 210 -21.71 3.50 -7.94
CA LYS A 210 -20.48 3.56 -7.14
C LYS A 210 -19.83 4.93 -7.28
N VAL A 211 -19.34 5.45 -6.16
CA VAL A 211 -18.49 6.65 -6.10
C VAL A 211 -17.11 6.25 -5.60
N THR A 212 -16.05 6.57 -6.34
CA THR A 212 -14.69 6.50 -5.82
C THR A 212 -14.49 7.63 -4.83
N ASP A 213 -14.56 7.33 -3.53
CA ASP A 213 -14.47 8.35 -2.48
C ASP A 213 -13.04 8.51 -1.95
N ARG A 214 -12.21 7.48 -2.09
CA ARG A 214 -10.77 7.49 -1.78
C ARG A 214 -9.96 6.86 -2.90
N ALA A 215 -8.81 7.46 -3.17
CA ALA A 215 -7.77 6.89 -4.02
C ALA A 215 -6.40 7.16 -3.42
N VAL A 216 -5.47 6.22 -3.59
CA VAL A 216 -4.04 6.37 -3.25
C VAL A 216 -3.16 5.79 -4.34
N VAL A 217 -2.19 6.57 -4.80
CA VAL A 217 -1.21 6.16 -5.81
C VAL A 217 -0.03 5.48 -5.12
N VAL A 218 0.32 4.29 -5.61
CA VAL A 218 1.37 3.44 -5.06
C VAL A 218 2.33 2.97 -6.16
N PRO A 219 3.62 2.73 -5.85
CA PRO A 219 4.55 2.19 -6.84
C PRO A 219 4.20 0.75 -7.22
N CYS A 220 4.54 0.36 -8.45
CA CYS A 220 4.36 -1.01 -8.96
C CYS A 220 5.08 -2.11 -8.17
N THR A 221 6.01 -1.74 -7.28
CA THR A 221 6.67 -2.68 -6.39
C THR A 221 5.73 -3.30 -5.36
N LEU A 222 4.59 -2.64 -5.08
CA LEU A 222 3.59 -3.05 -4.09
C LEU A 222 2.40 -3.81 -4.70
N ILE A 223 2.17 -3.67 -6.01
CA ILE A 223 1.02 -4.26 -6.70
C ILE A 223 1.49 -5.33 -7.67
N LYS A 224 0.89 -6.52 -7.55
CA LYS A 224 1.04 -7.58 -8.54
C LYS A 224 0.02 -7.38 -9.66
N HIS A 225 0.47 -7.40 -10.91
CA HIS A 225 -0.40 -7.38 -12.08
C HIS A 225 -0.43 -8.76 -12.76
N PRO A 226 -1.53 -9.52 -12.64
CA PRO A 226 -1.66 -10.85 -13.23
C PRO A 226 -1.40 -10.85 -14.74
N GLY A 227 -0.61 -11.81 -15.21
CA GLY A 227 -0.29 -11.94 -16.63
C GLY A 227 0.71 -10.91 -17.16
N LYS A 228 1.26 -10.03 -16.30
CA LYS A 228 2.36 -9.11 -16.64
C LYS A 228 3.59 -9.45 -15.81
N ASP A 229 4.76 -9.39 -16.42
CA ASP A 229 6.02 -9.50 -15.69
C ASP A 229 6.43 -8.13 -15.09
N VAL A 230 7.44 -8.15 -14.22
CA VAL A 230 7.87 -6.93 -13.53
C VAL A 230 8.50 -5.92 -14.50
N ALA A 231 9.19 -6.38 -15.54
CA ALA A 231 9.74 -5.51 -16.58
C ALA A 231 8.64 -4.72 -17.29
N TRP A 232 7.52 -5.37 -17.65
CA TRP A 232 6.35 -4.73 -18.22
C TRP A 232 5.76 -3.70 -17.26
N GLN A 233 5.60 -4.04 -15.97
CA GLN A 233 5.05 -3.10 -14.98
C GLN A 233 5.91 -1.85 -14.87
N VAL A 234 7.23 -1.98 -14.71
CA VAL A 234 8.13 -0.82 -14.62
C VAL A 234 8.08 0.04 -15.88
N ALA A 235 8.03 -0.57 -17.07
CA ALA A 235 8.05 0.15 -18.33
C ALA A 235 6.70 0.77 -18.72
N ARG A 236 5.58 0.15 -18.30
CA ARG A 236 4.23 0.52 -18.74
C ARG A 236 3.37 1.10 -17.63
N SER A 237 3.39 0.56 -16.43
CA SER A 237 2.60 1.04 -15.28
C SER A 237 3.46 1.14 -14.03
N PRO A 238 4.42 2.10 -13.97
CA PRO A 238 5.33 2.23 -12.82
C PRO A 238 4.60 2.61 -11.52
N PHE A 239 3.38 3.14 -11.64
CA PHE A 239 2.46 3.44 -10.57
C PHE A 239 1.11 2.76 -10.82
N TYR A 240 0.37 2.55 -9.74
CA TYR A 240 -1.01 2.04 -9.70
C TYR A 240 -1.81 2.89 -8.72
N THR A 241 -3.13 2.90 -8.89
CA THR A 241 -4.04 3.54 -7.94
C THR A 241 -4.84 2.46 -7.21
N LEU A 242 -4.79 2.47 -5.88
CA LEU A 242 -5.75 1.75 -5.05
C LEU A 242 -6.92 2.68 -4.76
N GLU A 243 -8.13 2.24 -5.10
CA GLU A 243 -9.36 2.97 -4.88
C GLU A 243 -10.24 2.27 -3.85
N ARG A 244 -10.92 3.08 -3.03
CA ARG A 244 -12.14 2.68 -2.34
C ARG A 244 -13.31 3.25 -3.14
N ARG A 245 -14.19 2.35 -3.57
CA ARG A 245 -15.48 2.72 -4.18
C ARG A 245 -16.59 2.38 -3.21
N VAL A 246 -17.54 3.30 -3.07
CA VAL A 246 -18.66 3.17 -2.14
C VAL A 246 -19.97 3.23 -2.93
N SER A 247 -20.87 2.31 -2.62
CA SER A 247 -22.27 2.28 -3.05
C SER A 247 -23.15 1.89 -1.86
N PHE A 248 -24.47 1.84 -2.05
CA PHE A 248 -25.39 1.21 -1.11
C PHE A 248 -26.04 -0.02 -1.73
N TYR A 249 -26.15 -1.10 -0.97
CA TYR A 249 -26.85 -2.31 -1.38
C TYR A 249 -28.13 -2.54 -0.57
N CYS A 250 -29.25 -2.73 -1.25
CA CYS A 250 -30.53 -3.07 -0.65
C CYS A 250 -30.59 -4.57 -0.32
N HIS A 251 -30.46 -4.91 0.96
CA HIS A 251 -30.54 -6.29 1.46
C HIS A 251 -31.98 -6.81 1.54
N LYS A 252 -32.92 -5.91 1.82
CA LYS A 252 -34.33 -6.26 1.97
C LYS A 252 -35.23 -5.11 1.55
N HIS A 253 -36.24 -5.43 0.76
CA HIS A 253 -37.41 -4.59 0.54
C HIS A 253 -38.66 -5.34 1.01
N TYR A 254 -39.61 -4.63 1.59
CA TYR A 254 -40.91 -5.17 1.95
C TYR A 254 -42.01 -4.13 1.67
N ASP A 255 -43.01 -4.54 0.89
CA ASP A 255 -44.18 -3.73 0.54
C ASP A 255 -45.35 -4.07 1.46
N ASN A 256 -45.66 -3.15 2.38
CA ASN A 256 -46.82 -3.21 3.26
C ASN A 256 -47.89 -2.16 2.84
N SER A 257 -47.89 -1.73 1.58
CA SER A 257 -48.80 -0.69 1.07
C SER A 257 -50.27 -1.08 1.18
N GLN A 258 -50.57 -2.38 1.06
CA GLN A 258 -51.94 -2.89 1.18
C GLN A 258 -52.29 -3.36 2.59
N GLY A 259 -51.31 -3.56 3.47
CA GLY A 259 -51.56 -4.06 4.82
C GLY A 259 -52.28 -3.06 5.72
N SER A 260 -52.79 -3.60 6.83
CA SER A 260 -53.54 -2.88 7.87
C SER A 260 -52.86 -2.92 9.23
N VAL A 261 -51.80 -3.71 9.39
CA VAL A 261 -50.99 -3.83 10.61
C VAL A 261 -49.51 -3.65 10.29
N GLU A 262 -48.71 -3.38 11.32
CA GLU A 262 -47.25 -3.35 11.19
C GLU A 262 -46.71 -4.77 10.95
N GLU A 263 -45.78 -4.89 10.01
CA GLU A 263 -45.17 -6.16 9.62
C GLU A 263 -43.71 -6.22 10.03
N SER A 264 -43.25 -7.40 10.47
CA SER A 264 -41.84 -7.66 10.77
C SER A 264 -41.18 -8.40 9.61
N ALA A 265 -40.12 -7.82 9.07
CA ALA A 265 -39.42 -8.32 7.89
C ALA A 265 -37.89 -8.38 8.13
N PRO A 266 -37.40 -9.15 9.11
CA PRO A 266 -35.98 -9.26 9.39
C PRO A 266 -35.23 -9.89 8.21
N GLN A 267 -33.92 -9.64 8.14
CA GLN A 267 -33.04 -10.20 7.10
C GLN A 267 -31.69 -10.58 7.71
N VAL A 268 -31.21 -11.77 7.36
CA VAL A 268 -29.85 -12.19 7.70
C VAL A 268 -28.88 -11.56 6.70
N VAL A 269 -27.90 -10.82 7.20
CA VAL A 269 -26.89 -10.12 6.39
C VAL A 269 -25.50 -10.55 6.83
N THR A 270 -24.65 -10.85 5.84
CA THR A 270 -23.21 -11.08 6.06
C THR A 270 -22.45 -9.84 5.67
N THR A 271 -21.64 -9.33 6.60
CA THR A 271 -20.81 -8.13 6.42
C THR A 271 -19.35 -8.45 6.63
N GLY A 272 -18.46 -7.52 6.25
CA GLY A 272 -17.02 -7.68 6.34
C GLY A 272 -16.43 -8.57 5.25
N VAL A 273 -15.18 -8.97 5.45
CA VAL A 273 -14.36 -9.64 4.43
C VAL A 273 -14.07 -11.07 4.85
N SER A 274 -14.57 -12.03 4.07
CA SER A 274 -14.21 -13.43 4.28
C SER A 274 -12.72 -13.66 4.03
N LYS A 275 -12.13 -14.60 4.77
CA LYS A 275 -10.72 -14.98 4.58
C LYS A 275 -10.44 -15.38 3.13
N THR A 276 -11.33 -16.19 2.53
CA THR A 276 -11.21 -16.64 1.13
C THR A 276 -11.16 -15.46 0.16
N LYS A 277 -12.07 -14.49 0.29
CA LYS A 277 -12.10 -13.31 -0.58
C LYS A 277 -10.82 -12.47 -0.44
N SER A 278 -10.34 -12.26 0.79
CA SER A 278 -9.07 -11.54 1.03
C SER A 278 -7.88 -12.30 0.45
N ASP A 279 -7.82 -13.62 0.60
CA ASP A 279 -6.73 -14.45 0.08
C ASP A 279 -6.71 -14.44 -1.46
N GLU A 280 -7.86 -14.57 -2.11
CA GLU A 280 -7.99 -14.49 -3.57
C GLU A 280 -7.57 -13.12 -4.11
N PHE A 281 -8.00 -12.04 -3.44
CA PHE A 281 -7.59 -10.68 -3.82
C PHE A 281 -6.09 -10.49 -3.65
N SER A 282 -5.53 -10.92 -2.51
CA SER A 282 -4.09 -10.81 -2.21
C SER A 282 -3.22 -11.63 -3.16
N GLN A 283 -3.62 -12.85 -3.53
CA GLN A 283 -2.89 -13.65 -4.52
C GLN A 283 -2.80 -12.95 -5.89
N ARG A 284 -3.81 -12.15 -6.22
CA ARG A 284 -3.90 -11.42 -7.48
C ARG A 284 -3.14 -10.10 -7.47
N THR A 285 -3.32 -9.30 -6.42
CA THR A 285 -2.88 -7.89 -6.37
C THR A 285 -1.75 -7.61 -5.37
N SER A 286 -1.37 -8.61 -4.57
CA SER A 286 -0.55 -8.51 -3.35
C SER A 286 -1.17 -7.70 -2.20
N VAL A 287 -2.41 -7.24 -2.34
CA VAL A 287 -3.13 -6.47 -1.32
C VAL A 287 -4.02 -7.39 -0.49
N SER A 288 -3.83 -7.41 0.83
CA SER A 288 -4.71 -8.07 1.79
C SER A 288 -5.59 -7.07 2.53
N VAL A 289 -6.81 -7.48 2.87
CA VAL A 289 -7.76 -6.70 3.67
C VAL A 289 -8.23 -7.55 4.83
N THR A 290 -7.83 -7.19 6.05
CA THR A 290 -8.08 -8.00 7.26
C THR A 290 -8.39 -7.13 8.46
N ALA A 291 -9.16 -7.65 9.42
CA ALA A 291 -9.52 -6.91 10.62
C ALA A 291 -8.34 -6.59 11.56
N SER A 292 -7.24 -7.33 11.45
CA SER A 292 -6.05 -7.18 12.28
C SER A 292 -5.00 -6.25 11.68
N ALA A 293 -4.81 -6.28 10.36
CA ALA A 293 -3.78 -5.50 9.66
C ALA A 293 -4.35 -4.33 8.83
N GLY A 294 -5.67 -4.25 8.68
CA GLY A 294 -6.31 -3.30 7.78
C GLY A 294 -6.06 -3.67 6.31
N ILE A 295 -5.78 -2.65 5.49
CA ILE A 295 -5.44 -2.78 4.08
C ILE A 295 -3.94 -2.62 3.93
N ALA A 296 -3.27 -3.67 3.48
CA ALA A 296 -1.82 -3.67 3.32
C ALA A 296 -1.39 -4.49 2.11
N ALA A 297 -0.30 -4.07 1.47
CA ALA A 297 0.39 -4.87 0.46
C ALA A 297 1.66 -5.49 1.02
N LYS A 298 1.83 -6.78 0.80
CA LYS A 298 3.14 -7.45 0.91
C LYS A 298 3.75 -7.40 -0.48
N GLY A 299 4.65 -6.45 -0.72
CA GLY A 299 5.20 -6.23 -2.06
C GLY A 299 5.72 -7.53 -2.69
N PHE A 300 5.43 -7.72 -3.98
CA PHE A 300 5.95 -8.88 -4.72
C PHE A 300 7.45 -8.75 -4.97
N SER A 301 7.94 -7.51 -5.06
CA SER A 301 9.37 -7.20 -5.14
C SER A 301 9.91 -6.63 -3.83
N ALA A 302 9.10 -5.79 -3.15
CA ALA A 302 9.36 -5.28 -1.80
C ALA A 302 9.04 -6.31 -0.70
N SER A 303 10.07 -6.84 -0.04
CA SER A 303 10.08 -7.68 1.17
C SER A 303 9.40 -7.06 2.41
N VAL A 304 8.61 -6.00 2.22
CA VAL A 304 8.08 -5.12 3.24
C VAL A 304 6.58 -4.95 3.07
N GLU A 305 5.87 -5.06 4.20
CA GLU A 305 4.44 -4.77 4.28
C GLU A 305 4.23 -3.25 4.32
N THR A 306 3.45 -2.71 3.39
CA THR A 306 3.05 -1.31 3.38
C THR A 306 1.55 -1.24 3.62
N SER A 307 1.11 -0.48 4.62
CA SER A 307 -0.32 -0.24 4.88
C SER A 307 -0.80 1.00 4.15
N PHE A 308 -2.07 0.97 3.72
CA PHE A 308 -2.77 2.08 3.06
C PHE A 308 -4.15 2.33 3.70
N SER A 309 -4.38 1.81 4.91
CA SER A 309 -5.68 1.89 5.58
C SER A 309 -6.13 3.33 5.78
N ILE A 310 -5.24 4.19 6.28
CA ILE A 310 -5.55 5.59 6.59
C ILE A 310 -5.90 6.34 5.31
N GLU A 311 -5.10 6.15 4.26
CA GLU A 311 -5.27 6.79 2.95
C GLU A 311 -6.61 6.39 2.32
N LEU A 312 -7.01 5.13 2.50
CA LEU A 312 -8.31 4.60 2.06
C LEU A 312 -9.45 4.86 3.06
N GLY A 313 -9.25 5.72 4.06
CA GLY A 313 -10.28 6.21 4.96
C GLY A 313 -10.65 5.27 6.11
N TYR A 314 -9.76 4.36 6.49
CA TYR A 314 -9.85 3.47 7.65
C TYR A 314 -8.82 3.91 8.69
N THR A 315 -9.15 4.96 9.44
CA THR A 315 -8.21 5.75 10.27
C THR A 315 -8.18 5.32 11.74
N SER A 316 -9.17 4.57 12.20
CA SER A 316 -9.26 4.09 13.58
C SER A 316 -9.12 2.57 13.65
N ARG A 317 -8.80 2.05 14.85
CA ARG A 317 -8.87 0.61 15.12
C ARG A 317 -10.27 0.06 14.91
N VAL A 318 -11.31 0.85 15.20
CA VAL A 318 -12.70 0.44 14.99
C VAL A 318 -12.99 0.33 13.50
N ASP A 319 -12.44 1.23 12.68
CA ASP A 319 -12.63 1.20 11.24
C ASP A 319 -12.09 -0.11 10.65
N VAL A 320 -10.91 -0.59 11.07
CA VAL A 320 -10.40 -1.85 10.51
C VAL A 320 -11.16 -3.08 11.02
N THR A 321 -11.79 -3.04 12.20
CA THR A 321 -12.58 -4.17 12.70
C THR A 321 -13.79 -4.52 11.83
N GLN A 322 -14.28 -3.57 11.02
CA GLN A 322 -15.36 -3.79 10.05
C GLN A 322 -15.02 -4.81 8.96
N PHE A 323 -13.73 -5.16 8.79
CA PHE A 323 -13.32 -6.23 7.88
C PHE A 323 -13.55 -7.63 8.46
N SER A 324 -13.94 -7.76 9.73
CA SER A 324 -14.32 -9.04 10.31
C SER A 324 -15.58 -9.55 9.64
N GLU A 325 -15.56 -10.78 9.11
CA GLU A 325 -16.77 -11.39 8.57
C GLU A 325 -17.73 -11.73 9.72
N VAL A 326 -18.93 -11.15 9.67
CA VAL A 326 -19.98 -11.39 10.67
C VAL A 326 -21.31 -11.60 9.96
N GLN A 327 -22.10 -12.55 10.45
CA GLN A 327 -23.46 -12.78 9.99
C GLN A 327 -24.44 -12.41 11.12
N GLU A 328 -25.34 -11.48 10.84
CA GLU A 328 -26.31 -10.98 11.82
C GLU A 328 -27.71 -10.93 11.22
N THR A 329 -28.73 -11.13 12.06
CA THR A 329 -30.12 -10.87 11.69
C THR A 329 -30.45 -9.42 11.99
N TRP A 330 -30.63 -8.62 10.95
CA TRP A 330 -31.05 -7.24 11.09
C TRP A 330 -32.57 -7.14 11.15
N PRO A 331 -33.13 -6.59 12.23
CA PRO A 331 -34.57 -6.37 12.33
C PRO A 331 -35.01 -5.23 11.41
N MET A 332 -36.19 -5.38 10.82
CA MET A 332 -36.86 -4.32 10.10
C MET A 332 -38.37 -4.46 10.34
N THR A 333 -39.02 -3.39 10.78
CA THR A 333 -40.48 -3.31 10.85
C THR A 333 -40.99 -2.38 9.74
N VAL A 334 -42.18 -2.66 9.21
CA VAL A 334 -42.79 -1.87 8.13
C VAL A 334 -44.21 -1.50 8.53
N PRO A 335 -44.51 -0.22 8.79
CA PRO A 335 -45.85 0.22 9.14
C PRO A 335 -46.88 -0.09 8.04
N PRO A 336 -48.18 -0.18 8.38
CA PRO A 336 -49.21 -0.35 7.37
C PRO A 336 -49.23 0.84 6.41
N LYS A 337 -49.61 0.57 5.15
CA LYS A 337 -49.65 1.56 4.07
C LYS A 337 -48.28 2.12 3.65
N LYS A 338 -47.19 1.44 4.02
CA LYS A 338 -45.82 1.81 3.64
C LYS A 338 -45.06 0.67 2.98
N SER A 339 -44.00 1.00 2.27
CA SER A 339 -42.91 0.08 1.93
C SER A 339 -41.65 0.51 2.65
N ALA A 340 -40.76 -0.43 2.96
CA ALA A 340 -39.45 -0.12 3.51
C ALA A 340 -38.34 -0.88 2.79
N ALA A 341 -37.17 -0.27 2.74
CA ALA A 341 -35.94 -0.90 2.26
C ALA A 341 -34.82 -0.71 3.27
N MET A 342 -34.06 -1.79 3.49
CA MET A 342 -32.89 -1.84 4.34
C MET A 342 -31.63 -1.88 3.48
N TRP A 343 -30.81 -0.86 3.63
CA TRP A 343 -29.59 -0.63 2.87
C TRP A 343 -28.37 -0.79 3.78
N SER A 344 -27.25 -1.24 3.23
CA SER A 344 -25.93 -1.09 3.86
C SER A 344 -24.97 -0.36 2.90
N PRO A 345 -24.00 0.42 3.42
CA PRO A 345 -22.84 0.79 2.64
C PRO A 345 -22.14 -0.47 2.12
N ARG A 346 -21.75 -0.45 0.86
CA ARG A 346 -20.98 -1.49 0.19
C ARG A 346 -19.68 -0.86 -0.30
N HIS A 347 -18.57 -1.45 0.13
CA HIS A 347 -17.24 -1.00 -0.26
C HIS A 347 -16.63 -1.96 -1.28
N GLU A 348 -15.85 -1.41 -2.20
CA GLU A 348 -14.99 -2.14 -3.12
C GLU A 348 -13.57 -1.57 -3.03
N ILE A 349 -12.61 -2.43 -2.67
CA ILE A 349 -11.19 -2.11 -2.77
C ILE A 349 -10.66 -2.64 -4.10
N ILE A 350 -10.17 -1.75 -4.96
CA ILE A 350 -9.76 -2.10 -6.32
C ILE A 350 -8.42 -1.46 -6.69
N ALA A 351 -7.62 -2.20 -7.46
CA ALA A 351 -6.37 -1.70 -8.03
C ALA A 351 -6.58 -1.36 -9.51
N ILE A 352 -6.13 -0.18 -9.91
CA ILE A 352 -6.25 0.39 -11.24
C ILE A 352 -4.85 0.68 -11.78
N ASP A 353 -4.58 0.26 -13.02
CA ASP A 353 -3.32 0.58 -13.71
C ASP A 353 -3.31 2.02 -14.24
N LYS A 354 -2.16 2.50 -14.69
CA LYS A 354 -2.00 3.89 -15.16
C LYS A 354 -2.89 4.27 -16.36
N ASP A 355 -3.45 3.27 -17.06
CA ASP A 355 -4.30 3.46 -18.23
C ASP A 355 -5.80 3.42 -17.83
N GLY A 356 -6.09 3.33 -16.52
CA GLY A 356 -7.44 3.31 -15.98
C GLY A 356 -8.09 1.92 -15.97
N ASN A 357 -7.34 0.85 -16.26
CA ASN A 357 -7.89 -0.50 -16.32
C ASN A 357 -7.79 -1.21 -14.97
N THR A 358 -8.74 -2.10 -14.71
CA THR A 358 -8.72 -2.94 -13.51
C THR A 358 -7.58 -3.96 -13.58
N VAL A 359 -6.81 -4.08 -12.50
CA VAL A 359 -5.65 -4.98 -12.44
C VAL A 359 -6.07 -6.44 -12.62
N GLY A 360 -5.58 -7.05 -13.70
CA GLY A 360 -5.91 -8.41 -14.10
C GLY A 360 -7.30 -8.57 -14.75
N GLY A 361 -7.97 -7.48 -15.13
CA GLY A 361 -9.31 -7.52 -15.76
C GLY A 361 -10.42 -8.03 -14.85
N LEU A 362 -10.15 -8.14 -13.55
CA LEU A 362 -11.03 -8.66 -12.52
C LEU A 362 -11.44 -7.52 -11.59
N GLY A 363 -12.68 -7.53 -11.11
CA GLY A 363 -13.22 -6.51 -10.19
C GLY A 363 -12.46 -6.39 -8.88
N GLY A 364 -12.87 -5.46 -8.02
CA GLY A 364 -12.30 -5.29 -6.70
C GLY A 364 -12.76 -6.32 -5.68
N LEU A 365 -12.25 -6.19 -4.47
CA LEU A 365 -12.73 -6.90 -3.28
C LEU A 365 -13.97 -6.19 -2.74
N VAL A 366 -15.14 -6.79 -2.94
CA VAL A 366 -16.44 -6.23 -2.54
C VAL A 366 -16.93 -6.82 -1.21
N PHE A 367 -17.35 -5.95 -0.29
CA PHE A 367 -17.96 -6.32 0.98
C PHE A 367 -18.96 -5.28 1.47
N ASP A 368 -19.95 -5.74 2.23
CA ASP A 368 -20.92 -4.88 2.92
C ASP A 368 -20.37 -4.50 4.30
N VAL A 369 -20.60 -3.26 4.71
CA VAL A 369 -20.23 -2.75 6.04
C VAL A 369 -21.31 -3.13 7.04
N ASN A 370 -20.93 -3.42 8.29
CA ASN A 370 -21.90 -3.65 9.39
C ASN A 370 -22.53 -2.35 9.88
N SER A 371 -23.17 -1.64 8.95
CA SER A 371 -23.96 -0.43 9.16
C SER A 371 -25.19 -0.53 8.24
N ARG A 372 -26.33 -0.05 8.72
CA ARG A 372 -27.59 -0.14 7.97
C ARG A 372 -28.41 1.13 8.08
N VAL A 373 -29.11 1.44 7.00
CA VAL A 373 -30.09 2.52 6.92
C VAL A 373 -31.42 1.94 6.46
N LYS A 374 -32.49 2.28 7.17
CA LYS A 374 -33.86 1.99 6.75
C LYS A 374 -34.46 3.21 6.08
N THR A 375 -35.06 2.99 4.93
CA THR A 375 -35.80 3.99 4.17
C THR A 375 -37.24 3.53 4.05
N GLU A 376 -38.19 4.47 3.96
CA GLU A 376 -39.62 4.17 3.86
C GLU A 376 -40.29 5.00 2.77
N TYR A 377 -41.34 4.44 2.16
CA TYR A 377 -42.24 5.17 1.26
C TYR A 377 -43.72 4.89 1.60
N PRO A 378 -44.57 5.92 1.71
CA PRO A 378 -44.23 7.34 1.73
C PRO A 378 -43.32 7.70 2.91
N ALA A 379 -42.44 8.69 2.71
CA ALA A 379 -41.48 9.09 3.72
C ALA A 379 -42.19 9.51 5.03
N PRO A 380 -41.66 9.16 6.21
CA PRO A 380 -42.21 9.61 7.47
C PRO A 380 -42.13 11.14 7.58
N ALA A 381 -43.03 11.74 8.37
CA ALA A 381 -43.01 13.18 8.63
C ALA A 381 -41.74 13.64 9.39
N GLN A 382 -41.00 12.70 10.01
CA GLN A 382 -39.68 12.93 10.59
C GLN A 382 -38.72 11.77 10.26
N PRO A 383 -37.42 12.03 10.03
CA PRO A 383 -36.44 10.99 9.71
C PRO A 383 -36.30 9.99 10.86
N GLN A 384 -36.39 8.69 10.59
CA GLN A 384 -36.06 7.65 11.57
C GLN A 384 -34.65 7.11 11.29
N SER A 385 -33.72 7.38 12.21
CA SER A 385 -32.43 6.68 12.28
C SER A 385 -32.64 5.30 12.91
N LEU A 386 -32.18 4.24 12.25
CA LEU A 386 -31.93 2.96 12.91
C LEU A 386 -30.41 2.77 13.06
N SER A 387 -29.76 3.65 13.84
CA SER A 387 -28.36 3.48 14.22
C SER A 387 -28.24 2.62 15.49
N GLU A 388 -28.39 1.30 15.33
CA GLU A 388 -27.85 0.35 16.31
C GLU A 388 -26.86 -0.57 15.59
N ALA A 389 -25.70 0.00 15.23
CA ALA A 389 -24.37 -0.62 15.23
C ALA A 389 -23.33 0.41 14.73
N ILE A 390 -22.60 1.01 15.69
CA ILE A 390 -21.21 1.49 15.65
C ILE A 390 -20.83 2.61 14.63
N GLU A 391 -20.37 3.74 15.20
CA GLU A 391 -19.81 4.96 14.59
C GLU A 391 -18.58 4.78 13.66
N ALA A 392 -18.26 3.57 13.19
CA ALA A 392 -17.04 3.31 12.41
C ALA A 392 -17.36 2.85 10.99
N GLY A 393 -16.99 3.67 10.01
CA GLY A 393 -17.07 3.33 8.58
C GLY A 393 -18.26 3.90 7.81
N ASP A 394 -19.08 4.74 8.44
CA ASP A 394 -20.18 5.43 7.76
C ASP A 394 -19.64 6.36 6.67
N PRO A 395 -20.26 6.43 5.46
CA PRO A 395 -19.95 7.41 4.42
C PRO A 395 -20.29 8.84 4.84
N GLN A 396 -19.61 9.35 5.85
CA GLN A 396 -19.72 10.74 6.26
C GLN A 396 -19.03 11.62 5.22
N PRO A 397 -19.65 12.76 4.84
CA PRO A 397 -18.99 13.74 3.99
C PRO A 397 -17.65 14.18 4.58
N PHE A 398 -16.60 14.24 3.74
CA PHE A 398 -15.30 14.81 4.13
C PHE A 398 -15.35 16.34 4.25
N GLY A 399 -16.42 16.96 3.76
CA GLY A 399 -16.55 18.42 3.69
C GLY A 399 -15.78 18.95 2.50
N GLN A 400 -14.46 19.09 2.62
CA GLN A 400 -13.59 19.49 1.52
C GLN A 400 -13.09 18.28 0.73
N THR A 401 -13.36 18.29 -0.57
CA THR A 401 -12.72 17.40 -1.56
C THR A 401 -11.28 17.85 -1.77
N GLU A 402 -10.34 16.90 -1.76
CA GLU A 402 -8.93 17.18 -2.00
C GLU A 402 -8.32 16.17 -2.97
N SER A 403 -7.37 16.64 -3.78
CA SER A 403 -6.54 15.77 -4.62
C SER A 403 -5.16 16.39 -4.74
N ASN A 404 -4.13 15.60 -4.45
CA ASN A 404 -2.74 15.95 -4.73
C ASN A 404 -2.11 14.99 -5.76
N ILE A 405 -2.93 14.26 -6.52
CA ILE A 405 -2.50 13.42 -7.64
C ILE A 405 -1.98 14.32 -8.76
N PRO A 406 -0.69 14.24 -9.14
CA PRO A 406 -0.18 15.06 -10.23
C PRO A 406 -0.77 14.63 -11.58
N GLU A 407 -0.90 15.58 -12.51
CA GLU A 407 -1.34 15.26 -13.88
C GLU A 407 -0.38 14.24 -14.54
N GLY A 408 -0.95 13.17 -15.10
CA GLY A 408 -0.19 12.13 -15.81
C GLY A 408 0.34 10.98 -14.95
N PHE A 409 -0.13 10.84 -13.70
CA PHE A 409 0.06 9.63 -12.88
C PHE A 409 -1.02 8.57 -13.12
#